data_AF-A0A8D9P8N6-F1
#
_entry.id   AF-A0A8D9P8N6-F1
#
_cell.length_a   1.000
_cell.length_b   1.000
_cell.length_c   1.000
_cell.angle_alpha   90.00
_cell.angle_beta   90.00
_cell.angle_gamma   90.00
#
_symmetry.space_group_name_H-M   'P 1'
#
loop_
_entity.id
_entity.type
_entity.pdbx_description
1 polymer ?
#
loop_
_entity_poly.entity_id
_entity_poly.type
_entity_poly.pdbx_seq_one_letter_code
_entity_poly.pdbx_strand_id
1 'polypeptide(L)' 'MKPIYTIEELTAINALKPTSRNDCIITLETSLPYYSSDEQEEIQFTRTLLEKLKSTSDDDFKNLSFENVLDLSETEEK' A
#
# COMPACT_ATOMS: atom_id res chain seq x y z
N MET A 1 14.60 12.78 3.65
CA MET A 1 14.96 11.34 3.62
C MET A 1 13.92 10.62 2.79
N LYS A 2 14.30 9.68 1.92
CA LYS A 2 13.33 8.88 1.15
C LYS A 2 12.64 7.87 2.10
N PRO A 3 11.32 7.71 2.04
CA PRO A 3 10.63 6.70 2.84
C PRO A 3 11.06 5.28 2.41
N ILE A 4 11.27 4.42 3.40
CA ILE A 4 11.57 3.00 3.18
C ILE A 4 10.28 2.22 3.41
N TYR A 5 9.89 1.45 2.41
CA TYR A 5 8.72 0.58 2.46
C TYR A 5 9.11 -0.82 2.95
N THR A 6 8.27 -1.39 3.80
CA THR A 6 8.33 -2.79 4.20
C THR A 6 7.74 -3.68 3.11
N ILE A 7 7.99 -4.99 3.18
CA ILE A 7 7.41 -5.95 2.25
C ILE A 7 5.88 -5.91 2.33
N GLU A 8 5.30 -5.85 3.53
CA GLU A 8 3.85 -5.78 3.75
C GLU A 8 3.22 -4.55 3.07
N GLU A 9 3.86 -3.38 3.19
CA GLU A 9 3.41 -2.15 2.53
C GLU A 9 3.49 -2.24 1.01
N LEU A 10 4.57 -2.83 0.48
CA LEU A 10 4.70 -3.07 -0.96
C LEU A 10 3.64 -4.06 -1.47
N THR A 11 3.36 -5.11 -0.70
CA THR A 11 2.29 -6.07 -1.01
C THR A 11 0.93 -5.39 -1.02
N ALA A 12 0.63 -4.57 -0.01
CA ALA A 12 -0.62 -3.82 0.07
C ALA A 12 -0.76 -2.87 -1.13
N ILE A 13 0.28 -2.11 -1.46
CA ILE A 13 0.28 -1.22 -2.64
C ILE A 13 0.05 -2.04 -3.93
N ASN A 14 0.75 -3.16 -4.11
CA ASN A 14 0.61 -4.00 -5.31
C ASN A 14 -0.80 -4.59 -5.45
N ALA A 15 -1.40 -5.02 -4.33
CA ALA A 15 -2.75 -5.57 -4.29
C ALA A 15 -3.82 -4.57 -4.75
N LEU A 16 -3.60 -3.26 -4.55
CA LEU A 16 -4.50 -2.21 -5.03
C LEU A 16 -4.45 -2.01 -6.55
N LYS A 17 -3.47 -2.61 -7.25
CA LYS A 17 -3.23 -2.44 -8.70
C LYS A 17 -3.33 -0.96 -9.15
N PRO A 18 -2.64 -0.03 -8.46
CA PRO A 18 -2.79 1.40 -8.68
C PRO A 18 -2.25 1.82 -10.05
N THR A 19 -2.90 2.78 -10.70
CA THR A 19 -2.34 3.38 -11.93
C THR A 19 -1.43 4.58 -11.63
N SER A 20 -1.54 5.15 -10.42
CA SER A 20 -0.67 6.23 -9.93
C SER A 20 -0.50 6.20 -8.41
N ARG A 21 0.52 6.92 -7.91
CA ARG A 21 0.70 7.19 -6.47
C ARG A 21 -0.53 7.83 -5.84
N ASN A 22 -1.15 8.75 -6.58
CA ASN A 22 -2.32 9.48 -6.11
C ASN A 22 -3.55 8.55 -6.00
N ASP A 23 -3.67 7.55 -6.88
CA ASP A 23 -4.73 6.55 -6.81
C ASP A 23 -4.60 5.70 -5.53
N CYS A 24 -3.38 5.31 -5.15
CA CYS A 24 -3.15 4.64 -3.86
C CYS A 24 -3.62 5.51 -2.70
N ILE A 25 -3.22 6.79 -2.70
CA ILE A 25 -3.57 7.73 -1.62
C ILE A 25 -5.08 7.86 -1.52
N ILE A 26 -5.78 8.10 -2.64
CA ILE A 26 -7.25 8.21 -2.65
C ILE A 26 -7.88 6.92 -2.15
N THR A 27 -7.44 5.76 -2.64
CA THR A 27 -8.00 4.46 -2.25
C THR A 27 -7.86 4.23 -0.75
N LEU A 28 -6.67 4.44 -0.19
CA LEU A 28 -6.41 4.27 1.25
C LEU A 28 -7.14 5.33 2.11
N GLU A 29 -7.24 6.58 1.65
CA GLU A 29 -8.03 7.61 2.35
C GLU A 29 -9.52 7.28 2.37
N THR A 30 -10.04 6.73 1.25
CA THR A 30 -11.43 6.31 1.17
C THR A 30 -11.71 5.05 1.98
N SER A 31 -10.73 4.17 2.21
CA SER A 31 -10.93 2.95 3.01
C SER A 31 -10.93 3.23 4.52
N LEU A 32 -10.19 4.26 4.98
CA LEU A 32 -10.03 4.58 6.40
C LEU A 32 -11.34 4.66 7.22
N PRO A 33 -12.42 5.29 6.72
CA PRO A 33 -13.70 5.36 7.45
C PRO A 33 -14.45 4.03 7.57
N TYR A 34 -14.08 3.02 6.78
CA TYR A 34 -14.74 1.71 6.77
C TYR A 34 -14.13 0.71 7.76
N TYR A 35 -12.97 1.02 8.35
CA TYR A 35 -12.44 0.23 9.45
C TYR A 35 -13.29 0.40 10.70
N SER A 36 -13.55 -0.71 11.38
CA SER A 36 -14.13 -0.74 12.71
C SER A 36 -13.17 -0.17 13.77
N SER A 37 -13.71 0.19 14.92
CA SER A 37 -12.90 0.63 16.08
C SER A 37 -11.93 -0.44 16.59
N ASP A 38 -12.12 -1.67 16.17
CA ASP A 38 -11.49 -2.87 16.70
C ASP A 38 -10.21 -3.19 15.89
N GLU A 39 -10.14 -2.66 14.66
CA GLU A 39 -9.05 -2.80 13.68
C GLU A 39 -8.00 -1.69 13.83
N GLN A 40 -7.56 -1.44 15.08
CA GLN A 40 -6.60 -0.35 15.36
C GLN A 40 -5.25 -0.55 14.67
N GLU A 41 -4.82 -1.81 14.49
CA GLU A 41 -3.57 -2.15 13.83
C GLU A 41 -3.64 -1.83 12.33
N GLU A 42 -4.74 -2.19 11.67
CA GLU A 42 -4.99 -1.91 10.25
C GLU A 42 -5.16 -0.42 9.98
N ILE A 43 -5.82 0.31 10.90
CA ILE A 43 -5.93 1.76 10.84
C ILE A 43 -4.53 2.41 10.92
N GLN A 44 -3.70 1.97 11.88
CA GLN A 44 -2.34 2.50 12.02
C GLN A 44 -1.44 2.16 10.84
N PHE A 45 -1.54 0.93 10.33
CA PHE A 45 -0.85 0.48 9.12
C PHE A 45 -1.23 1.39 7.93
N THR A 46 -2.53 1.57 7.70
CA THR A 46 -3.05 2.38 6.59
C THR A 46 -2.60 3.85 6.69
N ARG A 47 -2.62 4.43 7.90
CA ARG A 47 -2.13 5.79 8.15
C ARG A 47 -0.63 5.94 7.89
N THR A 48 0.16 4.99 8.37
CA THR A 48 1.62 4.96 8.16
C THR A 48 1.94 4.86 6.67
N LEU A 49 1.24 3.98 5.95
CA LEU A 49 1.39 3.81 4.51
C LEU A 49 1.02 5.09 3.74
N LEU A 50 -0.07 5.77 4.14
CA LEU A 50 -0.49 7.05 3.58
C LEU A 50 0.57 8.15 3.76
N GLU A 51 1.16 8.27 4.96
CA GLU A 51 2.23 9.25 5.21
C GLU A 51 3.47 8.99 4.33
N LYS A 52 3.85 7.73 4.17
CA LYS A 52 4.94 7.34 3.25
C LYS A 52 4.60 7.68 1.80
N LEU A 53 3.40 7.36 1.32
CA LEU A 53 2.96 7.68 -0.04
C LEU A 53 2.89 9.20 -0.29
N LYS A 54 2.44 9.97 0.70
CA LYS A 54 2.41 11.44 0.60
C LYS A 54 3.80 12.08 0.52
N SER A 55 4.79 11.46 1.18
CA SER A 55 6.20 11.90 1.13
C SER A 55 7.01 11.30 -0.02
N THR A 56 6.45 10.36 -0.77
CA THR A 56 7.07 9.73 -1.95
C THR A 56 6.80 10.57 -3.19
N SER A 57 7.84 10.76 -4.02
CA SER A 57 7.70 11.41 -5.33
C SER A 57 7.10 10.45 -6.37
N ASP A 58 6.50 10.96 -7.44
CA ASP A 58 5.99 10.09 -8.52
C ASP A 58 7.15 9.33 -9.20
N ASP A 59 8.32 9.97 -9.29
CA ASP A 59 9.67 9.43 -9.48
C ASP A 59 9.91 8.10 -8.75
N ASP A 60 9.94 8.21 -7.43
CA ASP A 60 10.26 7.10 -6.55
C ASP A 60 9.15 6.04 -6.55
N PHE A 61 7.88 6.46 -6.68
CA PHE A 61 6.74 5.54 -6.73
C PHE A 61 6.80 4.60 -7.93
N LYS A 62 7.13 5.11 -9.13
CA LYS A 62 7.29 4.28 -10.35
C LYS A 62 8.44 3.27 -10.24
N ASN A 63 9.44 3.59 -9.42
CA ASN A 63 10.61 2.76 -9.19
C ASN A 63 10.43 1.82 -7.98
N LEU A 64 9.25 1.78 -7.34
CA LEU A 64 8.96 0.76 -6.33
C LEU A 64 9.01 -0.61 -6.99
N SER A 65 9.95 -1.44 -6.55
CA SER A 65 10.08 -2.81 -7.02
C SER A 65 9.00 -3.67 -6.37
N PHE A 66 7.97 -3.99 -7.14
CA PHE A 66 6.94 -4.96 -6.76
C PHE A 66 7.34 -6.40 -7.08
N GLU A 67 8.46 -6.62 -7.78
CA GLU A 67 8.94 -7.93 -8.25
C GLU A 67 9.26 -8.93 -7.12
N ASN A 68 9.42 -8.45 -5.88
CA ASN A 68 9.64 -9.28 -4.70
C ASN A 68 8.41 -9.45 -3.80
N VAL A 69 7.28 -8.85 -4.17
CA VAL A 69 6.00 -9.12 -3.51
C VAL A 69 5.64 -10.54 -3.89
N LEU A 70 5.65 -11.47 -2.92
CA LEU A 70 5.22 -12.85 -3.13
C LEU A 70 3.88 -12.83 -3.87
N ASP A 71 3.85 -13.38 -5.08
CA ASP A 71 2.64 -13.50 -5.87
C ASP A 71 1.78 -14.59 -5.21
N LEU A 72 0.97 -14.19 -4.23
CA LEU A 72 0.02 -15.08 -3.56
C LEU A 72 -1.16 -15.46 -4.48
N SER A 73 -1.10 -15.13 -5.77
CA SER A 73 -2.11 -15.49 -6.77
C SER A 73 -1.97 -16.90 -7.35
N GLU A 74 -0.95 -17.68 -6.93
CA GLU A 74 -0.86 -19.13 -7.20
C GLU A 74 -1.18 -19.98 -5.95
N THR A 75 -2.34 -19.77 -5.31
CA THR A 75 -2.90 -20.78 -4.38
C THR A 75 -4.38 -21.05 -4.63
N GLU A 76 -4.80 -20.95 -5.90
CA GLU A 76 -6.01 -21.63 -6.39
C GLU A 76 -5.61 -22.68 -7.43
N GLU A 77 -5.09 -23.83 -6.98
CA GLU A 77 -5.15 -25.06 -7.77
C GLU A 77 -5.97 -26.12 -7.04
N LYS A 78 -7.25 -26.19 -7.46
CA LYS A 78 -8.15 -27.35 -7.65
C LYS A 78 -8.24 -28.46 -6.59
#